data_AF-A0AAW3AQ56-F1
#
_entry.id   AF-A0AAW3AQ56-F1
#
_cell.length_a   1.000
_cell.length_b   1.000
_cell.length_c   1.000
_cell.angle_alpha   90.00
_cell.angle_beta   90.00
_cell.angle_gamma   90.00
#
_symmetry.space_group_name_H-M   'P 1'
#
loop_
_entity.id
_entity.type
_entity.pdbx_description
1 polymer ?
#
loop_
_entity_poly.entity_id
_entity_poly.type
_entity_poly.pdbx_seq_one_letter_code
_entity_poly.pdbx_strand_id
1 'polypeptide(L)'
;MHRSTARLPVHLLIDIDHTLVHPIYYRVGGDNIDTARDISAPLLSSSVRTQWPLNYAGGRITRVHLRPHVVPFLSHVLLDRLLDTSETQVHVSLYTRQSAAYCAAIANQALLPALAQYRGNSAHKLPSSDVFHGLFGEERCVRGEFKVMHSLNSSPRFLPEGSPAGQRQPVEVAPSLEWSKTIFVSPSPLTTLLVDDCCVNFRVTELRTGHCVLVPPYYAGAVKCTADDCFRVPPAEALYDVINMNLDGRGGGMSSGCTTHDRVDVNDVVVRLLDVLEAFVHCCHSHRSAIGAMHGSSAAMSRADKQAPCAAYQSTAMPHPSMDKALSSFNLFDCSSLYRRQWNAFHADREDLLHSYFID
;
A
#
# COMPACT_ATOMS: atom_id res chain seq x y z
N MET A 1 -10.59 -20.49 34.07
CA MET A 1 -9.79 -19.33 33.60
C MET A 1 -9.69 -19.43 32.08
N HIS A 2 -10.49 -18.66 31.34
CA HIS A 2 -10.36 -18.60 29.88
C HIS A 2 -9.01 -17.95 29.55
N ARG A 3 -8.13 -18.67 28.83
CA ARG A 3 -6.96 -18.04 28.20
C ARG A 3 -7.48 -16.93 27.29
N SER A 4 -7.04 -15.70 27.51
CA SER A 4 -7.18 -14.64 26.51
C SER A 4 -6.62 -15.17 25.20
N THR A 5 -7.48 -15.35 24.20
CA THR A 5 -7.07 -15.83 22.88
C THR A 5 -6.27 -14.71 22.21
N ALA A 6 -4.97 -14.92 22.06
CA ALA A 6 -4.05 -13.94 21.44
C ALA A 6 -4.64 -13.39 20.13
N ARG A 7 -4.68 -12.06 19.99
CA ARG A 7 -5.25 -11.37 18.82
C ARG A 7 -4.60 -11.89 17.53
N LEU A 8 -5.40 -12.07 16.48
CA LEU A 8 -4.93 -12.49 15.16
C LEU A 8 -4.06 -11.39 14.55
N PRO A 9 -2.78 -11.66 14.24
CA PRO A 9 -1.95 -10.68 13.56
C PRO A 9 -2.40 -10.50 12.11
N VAL A 10 -2.56 -9.25 11.70
CA VAL A 10 -2.84 -8.83 10.32
C VAL A 10 -1.70 -7.94 9.87
N HIS A 11 -1.08 -8.22 8.73
CA HIS A 11 0.11 -7.50 8.28
C HIS A 11 -0.17 -6.66 7.05
N LEU A 12 0.25 -5.40 7.08
CA LEU A 12 0.21 -4.48 5.95
C LEU A 12 1.64 -4.20 5.50
N LEU A 13 2.01 -4.65 4.31
CA LEU A 13 3.27 -4.35 3.66
C LEU A 13 3.05 -3.16 2.74
N ILE A 14 3.74 -2.05 2.98
CA ILE A 14 3.58 -0.83 2.19
C ILE A 14 4.87 -0.53 1.47
N ASP A 15 4.78 -0.37 0.14
CA ASP A 15 5.89 0.12 -0.66
C ASP A 15 6.29 1.56 -0.33
N ILE A 16 7.49 1.96 -0.72
CA ILE A 16 8.05 3.28 -0.45
C ILE A 16 8.02 4.17 -1.68
N ASP A 17 8.71 3.76 -2.74
CA ASP A 17 9.07 4.61 -3.87
C ASP A 17 7.86 4.80 -4.77
N HIS A 18 7.44 6.05 -4.99
CA HIS A 18 6.21 6.42 -5.69
C HIS A 18 4.90 5.95 -5.02
N THR A 19 4.95 5.07 -4.01
CA THR A 19 3.82 4.78 -3.12
C THR A 19 3.67 5.85 -2.03
N LEU A 20 4.68 5.99 -1.17
CA LEU A 20 4.69 6.91 -0.02
C LEU A 20 5.48 8.19 -0.27
N VAL A 21 6.54 8.09 -1.09
CA VAL A 21 7.49 9.17 -1.32
C VAL A 21 7.90 9.25 -2.77
N HIS A 22 8.34 10.42 -3.23
CA HIS A 22 9.00 10.59 -4.52
C HIS A 22 10.51 10.78 -4.30
N PRO A 23 11.38 9.86 -4.79
CA PRO A 23 12.83 9.95 -4.59
C PRO A 23 13.51 10.99 -5.49
N ILE A 24 14.46 11.73 -4.93
CA ILE A 24 15.31 12.69 -5.63
C ILE A 24 16.75 12.16 -5.69
N TYR A 25 17.19 11.85 -6.90
CA TYR A 25 18.52 11.30 -7.15
C TYR A 25 19.60 12.39 -7.20
N TYR A 26 20.80 12.04 -6.72
CA TYR A 26 22.00 12.86 -6.91
C TYR A 26 22.36 12.91 -8.40
N ARG A 27 22.49 14.11 -8.98
CA ARG A 27 23.04 14.27 -10.32
C ARG A 27 24.57 14.20 -10.23
N VAL A 28 25.16 13.14 -10.78
CA VAL A 28 26.59 13.15 -11.11
C VAL A 28 26.74 13.89 -12.44
N GLY A 29 27.54 14.95 -12.49
CA GLY A 29 27.84 15.64 -13.74
C GLY A 29 28.58 14.68 -14.69
N GLY A 30 27.96 14.31 -15.80
CA GLY A 30 28.59 13.47 -16.83
C GLY A 30 27.67 12.55 -17.62
N ASP A 31 26.46 12.23 -17.14
CA ASP A 31 25.56 11.31 -17.86
C ASP A 31 24.54 12.06 -18.74
N ASN A 32 24.49 11.63 -20.01
CA ASN A 32 23.76 12.22 -21.13
C ASN A 32 22.25 12.45 -20.89
N ILE A 33 21.84 13.71 -21.09
CA ILE A 33 20.68 14.29 -21.81
C ILE A 33 19.25 13.69 -21.72
N ASP A 34 18.99 12.46 -21.27
CA ASP A 34 17.62 11.90 -21.30
C ASP A 34 16.80 12.06 -19.99
N THR A 35 17.38 12.61 -18.93
CA THR A 35 16.66 12.94 -17.67
C THR A 35 16.33 14.43 -17.52
N ALA A 36 16.46 15.21 -18.60
CA ALA A 36 16.22 16.66 -18.61
C ALA A 36 14.79 17.06 -18.99
N ARG A 37 13.77 16.25 -18.66
CA ARG A 37 12.38 16.69 -18.76
C ARG A 37 11.76 16.85 -17.37
N ASP A 38 11.32 18.08 -17.13
CA ASP A 38 10.42 18.54 -16.08
C ASP A 38 11.02 18.80 -14.69
N ILE A 39 11.94 19.77 -14.62
CA ILE A 39 12.08 20.61 -13.42
C ILE A 39 11.97 22.08 -13.84
N SER A 40 10.74 22.51 -14.06
CA SER A 40 10.36 23.93 -14.04
C SER A 40 8.95 24.04 -13.44
N ALA A 41 8.78 23.47 -12.24
CA ALA A 41 7.63 23.78 -11.41
C ALA A 41 8.03 24.89 -10.43
N PRO A 42 7.24 25.98 -10.31
CA PRO A 42 7.56 27.06 -9.39
C PRO A 42 7.57 26.54 -7.94
N LEU A 43 8.54 27.05 -7.16
CA LEU A 43 8.67 26.81 -5.73
C LEU A 43 7.36 27.18 -5.04
N LEU A 44 6.56 26.19 -4.66
CA LEU A 44 5.42 26.39 -3.77
C LEU A 44 5.97 26.88 -2.43
N SER A 45 5.75 28.17 -2.14
CA SER A 45 5.98 28.74 -0.82
C SER A 45 4.93 28.17 0.14
N SER A 46 5.27 27.10 0.84
CA SER A 46 4.58 26.75 2.08
C SER A 46 5.62 26.31 3.11
N SER A 47 5.44 26.77 4.33
CA SER A 47 6.35 26.63 5.48
C SER A 47 6.52 25.21 6.01
N VAL A 48 6.19 24.18 5.23
CA VAL A 48 6.32 22.77 5.59
C VAL A 48 7.57 22.20 4.91
N ARG A 49 8.42 21.47 5.64
CA ARG A 49 9.50 20.68 5.02
C ARG A 49 8.87 19.62 4.11
N THR A 50 8.74 19.95 2.83
CA THR A 50 8.26 19.02 1.80
C THR A 50 9.37 18.10 1.31
N GLN A 51 10.63 18.43 1.60
CA GLN A 51 11.82 17.63 1.28
C GLN A 51 12.49 17.12 2.55
N TRP A 52 12.78 15.83 2.56
CA TRP A 52 13.47 15.16 3.64
C TRP A 52 14.83 14.63 3.16
N PRO A 53 15.94 15.03 3.79
CA PRO A 53 17.26 14.55 3.41
C PRO A 53 17.44 13.08 3.81
N LEU A 54 18.17 12.34 2.99
CA LEU A 54 18.53 10.95 3.24
C LEU A 54 20.05 10.76 3.19
N ASN A 55 20.56 9.97 4.12
CA ASN A 55 21.94 9.53 4.16
C ASN A 55 22.00 8.04 4.50
N TYR A 56 22.47 7.23 3.56
CA TYR A 56 22.60 5.78 3.70
C TYR A 56 23.70 5.24 2.78
N ALA A 57 24.16 4.01 3.06
CA ALA A 57 25.18 3.34 2.26
C ALA A 57 24.71 3.15 0.81
N GLY A 58 25.48 3.67 -0.15
CA GLY A 58 25.16 3.63 -1.58
C GLY A 58 24.34 4.83 -2.09
N GLY A 59 24.09 5.84 -1.25
CA GLY A 59 23.22 7.03 -1.42
C GLY A 59 23.06 7.69 -2.79
N ARG A 60 22.45 6.97 -3.74
CA ARG A 60 22.00 7.52 -5.04
C ARG A 60 20.83 8.49 -4.85
N ILE A 61 19.96 8.22 -3.88
CA ILE A 61 18.84 9.09 -3.51
C ILE A 61 19.30 9.94 -2.33
N THR A 62 19.21 11.27 -2.47
CA THR A 62 19.71 12.21 -1.45
C THR A 62 18.60 12.90 -0.69
N ARG A 63 17.41 12.96 -1.28
CA ARG A 63 16.22 13.56 -0.69
C ARG A 63 14.97 12.83 -1.16
N VAL A 64 13.89 12.97 -0.42
CA VAL A 64 12.56 12.51 -0.82
C VAL A 64 11.52 13.58 -0.59
N HIS A 65 10.50 13.59 -1.43
CA HIS A 65 9.25 14.28 -1.17
C HIS A 65 8.24 13.31 -0.60
N LEU A 66 7.63 13.63 0.54
CA LEU A 66 6.50 12.83 1.03
C LEU A 66 5.28 13.07 0.13
N ARG A 67 4.52 12.02 -0.14
CA ARG A 67 3.21 12.13 -0.80
C ARG A 67 2.23 12.86 0.12
N PRO A 68 1.34 13.70 -0.42
CA PRO A 68 0.28 14.31 0.37
C PRO A 68 -0.53 13.26 1.15
N HIS A 69 -1.03 13.64 2.33
CA HIS A 69 -1.82 12.79 3.24
C HIS A 69 -1.14 11.54 3.83
N VAL A 70 0.06 11.15 3.39
CA VAL A 70 0.79 10.00 3.96
C VAL A 70 1.06 10.15 5.45
N VAL A 71 1.45 11.34 5.92
CA VAL A 71 1.75 11.54 7.34
C VAL A 71 0.50 11.40 8.22
N PRO A 72 -0.63 12.09 7.94
CA PRO A 72 -1.90 11.82 8.61
C PRO A 72 -2.33 10.36 8.55
N PHE A 73 -2.24 9.72 7.38
CA PHE A 73 -2.60 8.32 7.19
C PHE A 73 -1.78 7.38 8.07
N LEU A 74 -0.45 7.50 8.01
CA LEU A 74 0.46 6.71 8.83
C LEU A 74 0.22 6.97 10.32
N SER A 75 -0.14 8.19 10.71
CA SER A 75 -0.53 8.50 12.08
C SER A 75 -1.74 7.70 12.55
N HIS A 76 -2.78 7.58 11.71
CA HIS A 76 -3.99 6.82 12.04
C HIS A 76 -3.72 5.32 12.16
N VAL A 77 -2.95 4.75 11.22
CA VAL A 77 -2.73 3.29 11.20
C VAL A 77 -1.63 2.82 12.16
N LEU A 78 -0.57 3.61 12.35
CA LEU A 78 0.56 3.25 13.20
C LEU A 78 0.38 3.68 14.66
N LEU A 79 -0.05 4.93 14.89
CA LEU A 79 -0.04 5.54 16.23
C LEU A 79 -1.41 5.47 16.90
N ASP A 80 -2.48 5.85 16.19
CA ASP A 80 -3.84 5.76 16.73
C ASP A 80 -4.38 4.34 16.72
N ARG A 81 -3.70 3.43 16.01
CA ARG A 81 -4.07 2.02 15.87
C ARG A 81 -5.52 1.86 15.39
N LEU A 82 -6.00 2.72 14.49
CA LEU A 82 -7.41 2.77 14.10
C LEU A 82 -7.94 1.44 13.53
N LEU A 83 -7.08 0.69 12.86
CA LEU A 83 -7.42 -0.59 12.25
C LEU A 83 -7.42 -1.77 13.23
N ASP A 84 -6.94 -1.58 14.46
CA ASP A 84 -6.94 -2.62 15.47
C ASP A 84 -8.37 -2.93 15.94
N THR A 85 -8.71 -4.21 16.08
CA THR A 85 -9.97 -4.64 16.71
C THR A 85 -9.71 -5.35 18.04
N SER A 86 -10.76 -5.68 18.78
CA SER A 86 -10.67 -6.52 19.98
C SER A 86 -10.02 -7.89 19.72
N GLU A 87 -10.06 -8.36 18.47
CA GLU A 87 -9.59 -9.70 18.10
C GLU A 87 -8.46 -9.75 17.07
N THR A 88 -8.21 -8.65 16.35
CA THR A 88 -7.14 -8.54 15.35
C THR A 88 -6.17 -7.44 15.73
N GLN A 89 -4.88 -7.66 15.52
CA GLN A 89 -3.83 -6.66 15.73
C GLN A 89 -3.13 -6.38 14.40
N VAL A 90 -3.06 -5.12 13.99
CA VAL A 90 -2.48 -4.72 12.71
C VAL A 90 -1.01 -4.38 12.86
N HIS A 91 -0.18 -4.96 12.01
CA HIS A 91 1.26 -4.73 11.94
C HIS A 91 1.61 -4.13 10.60
N VAL A 92 2.22 -2.95 10.60
CA VAL A 92 2.61 -2.26 9.36
C VAL A 92 4.11 -2.37 9.17
N SER A 93 4.52 -2.76 7.97
CA SER A 93 5.92 -2.89 7.58
C SER A 93 6.17 -2.15 6.28
N LEU A 94 7.39 -1.66 6.10
CA LEU A 94 7.83 -1.09 4.83
C LEU A 94 8.50 -2.16 3.98
N TYR A 95 8.23 -2.16 2.68
CA TYR A 95 8.83 -3.12 1.76
C TYR A 95 9.18 -2.48 0.42
N THR A 96 10.46 -2.30 0.13
CA THR A 96 10.96 -1.65 -1.10
C THR A 96 11.81 -2.61 -1.95
N ARG A 97 11.95 -2.28 -3.24
CA ARG A 97 12.91 -2.89 -4.17
C ARG A 97 14.30 -2.22 -4.14
N GLN A 98 14.51 -1.28 -3.23
CA GLN A 98 15.82 -0.73 -2.90
C GLN A 98 16.41 -1.52 -1.72
N SER A 99 17.67 -1.26 -1.38
CA SER A 99 18.35 -1.96 -0.28
C SER A 99 17.69 -1.77 1.09
N ALA A 100 17.88 -2.72 2.01
CA ALA A 100 17.48 -2.57 3.42
C ALA A 100 17.98 -1.27 4.06
N ALA A 101 19.18 -0.80 3.68
CA ALA A 101 19.75 0.45 4.18
C ALA A 101 18.93 1.67 3.74
N TYR A 102 18.42 1.68 2.51
CA TYR A 102 17.50 2.71 2.04
C TYR A 102 16.16 2.65 2.80
N CYS A 103 15.58 1.47 2.94
CA CYS A 103 14.33 1.26 3.69
C CYS A 103 14.44 1.81 5.13
N ALA A 104 15.53 1.48 5.82
CA ALA A 104 15.83 1.99 7.16
C ALA A 104 16.04 3.50 7.20
N ALA A 105 16.68 4.08 6.19
CA ALA A 105 16.88 5.53 6.11
C ALA A 105 15.56 6.29 5.91
N ILE A 106 14.67 5.78 5.05
CA ILE A 106 13.33 6.36 4.85
C ILE A 106 12.54 6.38 6.15
N ALA A 107 12.49 5.25 6.86
CA ALA A 107 11.79 5.16 8.14
C ALA A 107 12.36 6.16 9.15
N ASN A 108 13.68 6.14 9.36
CA ASN A 108 14.33 6.87 10.46
C ASN A 108 14.58 8.36 10.18
N GLN A 109 14.75 8.75 8.92
CA GLN A 109 15.18 10.10 8.54
C GLN A 109 14.07 10.93 7.87
N ALA A 110 13.02 10.27 7.36
CA ALA A 110 11.88 10.95 6.74
C ALA A 110 10.55 10.69 7.48
N LEU A 111 10.08 9.44 7.52
CA LEU A 111 8.72 9.12 8.00
C LEU A 111 8.52 9.34 9.50
N LEU A 112 9.41 8.78 10.35
CA LEU A 112 9.29 8.93 11.81
C LEU A 112 9.46 10.39 12.27
N PRO A 113 10.45 11.15 11.75
CA PRO A 113 10.52 12.58 12.03
C PRO A 113 9.29 13.37 11.58
N ALA A 114 8.72 13.05 10.40
CA ALA A 114 7.50 13.70 9.92
C ALA A 114 6.29 13.40 10.82
N LEU A 115 6.14 12.14 11.26
CA LEU A 115 5.11 11.72 12.22
C LEU A 115 5.25 12.43 13.57
N ALA A 116 6.48 12.52 14.08
CA ALA A 116 6.76 13.22 15.33
C ALA A 116 6.42 14.72 15.23
N GLN A 117 6.77 15.37 14.11
CA GLN A 117 6.39 16.76 13.85
C GLN A 117 4.87 16.94 13.76
N TYR A 118 4.18 16.04 13.06
CA TYR A 118 2.72 16.07 12.93
C TYR A 118 1.99 15.93 14.29
N ARG A 119 2.54 15.15 15.22
CA ARG A 119 1.99 15.00 16.58
C ARG A 119 2.43 16.08 17.57
N GLY A 120 3.19 17.08 17.13
CA GLY A 120 3.75 18.11 18.02
C GLY A 120 4.87 17.58 18.94
N ASN A 121 5.31 16.34 18.77
CA ASN A 121 6.31 15.66 19.59
C ASN A 121 7.73 15.91 19.06
N SER A 122 8.15 17.18 19.00
CA SER A 122 9.45 17.57 18.46
C SER A 122 10.67 17.02 19.23
N ALA A 123 10.48 16.52 20.46
CA ALA A 123 11.56 16.12 21.37
C ALA A 123 11.73 14.59 21.55
N HIS A 124 10.74 13.75 21.18
CA HIS A 124 10.82 12.30 21.36
C HIS A 124 11.09 11.60 20.03
N LYS A 125 12.26 10.95 19.92
CA LYS A 125 12.53 10.04 18.79
C LYS A 125 11.67 8.79 18.96
N LEU A 126 10.70 8.61 18.06
CA LEU A 126 9.99 7.34 17.92
C LEU A 126 10.98 6.30 17.38
N PRO A 127 11.33 5.24 18.14
CA PRO A 127 12.20 4.19 17.62
C PRO A 127 11.49 3.46 16.49
N SER A 128 12.18 3.15 15.38
CA SER A 128 11.54 2.46 14.27
C SER A 128 11.01 1.08 14.65
N SER A 129 11.68 0.37 15.57
CA SER A 129 11.27 -0.92 16.11
C SER A 129 9.92 -0.90 16.82
N ASP A 130 9.52 0.28 17.30
CA ASP A 130 8.32 0.44 18.14
C ASP A 130 7.13 0.90 17.30
N VAL A 131 7.38 1.35 16.06
CA VAL A 131 6.37 1.90 15.15
C VAL A 131 6.14 0.98 13.95
N PHE A 132 7.20 0.59 13.24
CA PHE A 132 7.10 -0.33 12.11
C PHE A 132 7.44 -1.75 12.58
N HIS A 133 6.61 -2.72 12.21
CA HIS A 133 6.82 -4.12 12.56
C HIS A 133 8.02 -4.74 11.82
N GLY A 134 8.27 -4.30 10.59
CA GLY A 134 9.38 -4.77 9.76
C GLY A 134 9.79 -3.75 8.71
N LEU A 135 11.06 -3.81 8.32
CA LEU A 135 11.66 -3.01 7.26
C LEU A 135 12.35 -3.97 6.30
N PHE A 136 11.80 -4.13 5.11
CA PHE A 136 12.26 -5.09 4.11
C PHE A 136 12.80 -4.37 2.87
N GLY A 137 13.99 -4.75 2.42
CA GLY A 137 14.56 -4.28 1.17
C GLY A 137 14.51 -5.33 0.06
N GLU A 138 15.20 -5.02 -1.04
CA GLU A 138 15.28 -5.83 -2.26
C GLU A 138 15.78 -7.25 -2.01
N GLU A 139 16.57 -7.45 -0.96
CA GLU A 139 17.08 -8.76 -0.57
C GLU A 139 15.97 -9.75 -0.18
N ARG A 140 14.73 -9.27 0.01
CA ARG A 140 13.54 -10.09 0.28
C ARG A 140 12.67 -10.33 -0.95
N CYS A 141 12.93 -9.62 -2.04
CA CYS A 141 12.21 -9.82 -3.30
C CYS A 141 12.52 -11.22 -3.85
N VAL A 142 11.57 -11.79 -4.57
CA VAL A 142 11.68 -13.12 -5.17
C VAL A 142 11.67 -13.02 -6.68
N ARG A 143 12.48 -13.85 -7.33
CA ARG A 143 12.37 -14.03 -8.79
C ARG A 143 11.17 -14.92 -9.07
N GLY A 144 10.19 -14.38 -9.78
CA GLY A 144 9.02 -15.12 -10.24
C GLY A 144 8.98 -15.17 -11.77
N GLU A 145 8.35 -16.20 -12.33
CA GLU A 145 7.91 -16.15 -13.72
C GLU A 145 6.84 -15.07 -13.84
N PHE A 146 7.12 -14.03 -14.60
CA PHE A 146 6.17 -12.99 -14.91
C PHE A 146 5.52 -13.32 -16.25
N LYS A 147 4.22 -13.66 -16.24
CA LYS A 147 3.43 -13.70 -17.46
C LYS A 147 2.97 -12.28 -17.79
N VAL A 148 3.85 -11.52 -18.43
CA VAL A 148 3.50 -10.21 -18.96
C VAL A 148 2.53 -10.46 -20.13
N MET A 149 1.22 -10.30 -19.94
CA MET A 149 0.33 -9.98 -21.06
C MET A 149 0.23 -8.46 -21.17
N HIS A 150 1.35 -7.78 -21.45
CA HIS A 150 1.30 -6.41 -21.91
C HIS A 150 0.96 -6.46 -23.40
N SER A 151 -0.26 -6.04 -23.76
CA SER A 151 -0.39 -5.30 -25.01
C SER A 151 0.47 -4.05 -24.82
N LEU A 152 1.61 -3.99 -25.49
CA LEU A 152 2.41 -2.78 -25.60
C LEU A 152 1.50 -1.68 -26.18
N ASN A 153 0.86 -0.90 -25.31
CA ASN A 153 0.58 0.48 -25.65
C ASN A 153 1.93 1.16 -25.63
N SER A 154 2.55 1.16 -26.81
CA SER A 154 3.59 2.12 -27.18
C SER A 154 3.27 3.46 -26.52
N SER A 155 4.26 4.05 -25.87
CA SER A 155 4.19 5.42 -25.36
C SER A 155 3.43 6.33 -26.35
N PRO A 156 2.59 7.28 -25.88
CA PRO A 156 1.71 8.08 -26.75
C PRO A 156 2.46 9.14 -27.58
N ARG A 157 3.72 8.90 -27.98
CA ARG A 157 4.57 9.87 -28.68
C ARG A 157 4.91 9.55 -30.13
N PHE A 158 4.52 8.40 -30.68
CA PHE A 158 4.69 8.15 -32.11
C PHE A 158 3.60 7.21 -32.65
N LEU A 159 2.41 7.75 -32.90
CA LEU A 159 1.48 7.14 -33.84
C LEU A 159 1.27 8.15 -34.99
N PRO A 160 1.66 7.82 -36.24
CA PRO A 160 1.18 8.59 -37.37
C PRO A 160 -0.34 8.45 -37.45
N GLU A 161 -1.05 9.57 -37.60
CA GLU A 161 -2.51 9.58 -37.81
C GLU A 161 -2.88 8.63 -38.96
N GLY A 162 -3.76 7.66 -38.69
CA GLY A 162 -4.41 6.89 -39.76
C GLY A 162 -4.58 5.37 -39.59
N SER A 163 -4.20 4.75 -38.48
CA SER A 163 -4.38 3.29 -38.33
C SER A 163 -5.75 2.93 -37.73
N PRO A 164 -6.56 2.08 -38.39
CA PRO A 164 -7.90 1.71 -37.93
C PRO A 164 -7.84 0.87 -36.65
N ALA A 165 -8.83 1.05 -35.76
CA ALA A 165 -8.94 0.47 -34.43
C ALA A 165 -9.13 -1.08 -34.36
N GLY A 166 -8.72 -1.82 -35.39
CA GLY A 166 -9.12 -3.21 -35.61
C GLY A 166 -8.07 -4.30 -35.40
N GLN A 167 -6.83 -4.01 -34.99
CA GLN A 167 -5.80 -5.04 -34.77
C GLN A 167 -4.97 -4.78 -33.52
N ARG A 168 -5.54 -5.07 -32.36
CA ARG A 168 -4.76 -5.38 -31.15
C ARG A 168 -4.53 -6.89 -31.13
N GLN A 169 -3.44 -7.35 -31.75
CA GLN A 169 -3.01 -8.73 -31.52
C GLN A 169 -2.40 -8.83 -30.11
N PRO A 170 -2.77 -9.84 -29.31
CA PRO A 170 -2.03 -10.18 -28.11
C PRO A 170 -0.63 -10.59 -28.54
N VAL A 171 0.38 -9.78 -28.24
CA VAL A 171 1.77 -10.21 -28.36
C VAL A 171 2.04 -11.09 -27.15
N GLU A 172 2.21 -12.39 -27.37
CA GLU A 172 2.74 -13.31 -26.36
C GLU A 172 4.18 -12.89 -26.07
N VAL A 173 4.39 -12.13 -25.00
CA VAL A 173 5.73 -11.80 -24.52
C VAL A 173 6.24 -13.00 -23.73
N ALA A 174 7.41 -13.52 -24.11
CA ALA A 174 8.07 -14.60 -23.38
C ALA A 174 8.18 -14.23 -21.89
N PRO A 175 7.94 -15.17 -20.95
CA PRO A 175 7.96 -14.86 -19.53
C PRO A 175 9.32 -14.28 -19.13
N SER A 176 9.33 -13.03 -18.69
CA SER A 176 10.51 -12.39 -18.09
C SER A 176 10.61 -12.83 -16.63
N LEU A 177 11.80 -13.19 -16.18
CA LEU A 177 12.08 -13.41 -14.76
C LEU A 177 12.30 -12.04 -14.12
N GLU A 178 11.25 -11.46 -13.57
CA GLU A 178 11.31 -10.18 -12.87
C GLU A 178 11.29 -10.38 -11.35
N TRP A 179 11.92 -9.43 -10.65
CA TRP A 179 11.90 -9.40 -9.20
C TRP A 179 10.55 -8.85 -8.74
N SER A 180 9.82 -9.68 -8.01
CA SER A 180 8.52 -9.35 -7.42
C SER A 180 8.62 -9.33 -5.89
N LYS A 181 7.72 -8.59 -5.26
CA LYS A 181 7.48 -8.67 -3.83
C LYS A 181 6.51 -9.80 -3.55
N THR A 182 6.54 -10.27 -2.32
CA THR A 182 5.65 -11.34 -1.89
C THR A 182 5.21 -11.14 -0.46
N ILE A 183 3.95 -11.47 -0.18
CA ILE A 183 3.40 -11.51 1.17
C ILE A 183 4.06 -12.59 2.05
N PHE A 184 4.81 -13.54 1.47
CA PHE A 184 5.54 -14.58 2.20
C PHE A 184 6.73 -14.06 3.03
N VAL A 185 7.08 -12.78 2.92
CA VAL A 185 8.01 -12.13 3.85
C VAL A 185 7.42 -12.00 5.27
N SER A 186 6.09 -12.07 5.38
CA SER A 186 5.34 -12.03 6.64
C SER A 186 5.13 -13.43 7.24
N PRO A 187 5.13 -13.57 8.58
CA PRO A 187 4.87 -14.85 9.25
C PRO A 187 3.41 -15.32 9.11
N SER A 188 2.50 -14.49 8.60
CA SER A 188 1.09 -14.85 8.41
C SER A 188 0.57 -14.41 7.03
N PRO A 189 0.95 -15.13 5.95
CA PRO A 189 0.63 -14.74 4.57
C PRO A 189 -0.88 -14.61 4.30
N LEU A 190 -1.71 -15.48 4.89
CA LEU A 190 -3.17 -15.44 4.74
C LEU A 190 -3.85 -14.18 5.32
N THR A 191 -3.12 -13.44 6.16
CA THR A 191 -3.57 -12.17 6.77
C THR A 191 -2.62 -11.03 6.41
N THR A 192 -1.91 -11.14 5.29
CA THR A 192 -0.96 -10.13 4.84
C THR A 192 -1.42 -9.47 3.54
N LEU A 193 -1.46 -8.14 3.51
CA LEU A 193 -1.81 -7.34 2.34
C LEU A 193 -0.60 -6.51 1.89
N LEU A 194 -0.31 -6.51 0.59
CA LEU A 194 0.74 -5.69 -0.03
C LEU A 194 0.12 -4.50 -0.77
N VAL A 195 0.57 -3.29 -0.44
CA VAL A 195 0.19 -2.03 -1.10
C VAL A 195 1.41 -1.52 -1.88
N ASP A 196 1.26 -1.31 -3.18
CA ASP A 196 2.34 -0.91 -4.08
C ASP A 196 1.79 -0.07 -5.24
N ASP A 197 2.60 0.79 -5.83
CA ASP A 197 2.21 1.61 -6.97
C ASP A 197 2.45 0.93 -8.33
N CYS A 198 3.18 -0.20 -8.34
CA CYS A 198 3.56 -0.90 -9.55
C CYS A 198 3.08 -2.35 -9.55
N CYS A 199 2.16 -2.69 -10.45
CA CYS A 199 1.59 -4.04 -10.53
C CYS A 199 2.63 -5.12 -10.87
N VAL A 200 3.77 -4.74 -11.47
CA VAL A 200 4.90 -5.63 -11.73
C VAL A 200 5.49 -6.22 -10.44
N ASN A 201 5.33 -5.53 -9.31
CA ASN A 201 5.80 -6.01 -8.02
C ASN A 201 4.88 -7.09 -7.42
N PHE A 202 3.70 -7.33 -7.99
CA PHE A 202 2.76 -8.32 -7.47
C PHE A 202 2.95 -9.70 -8.09
N ARG A 203 2.90 -10.74 -7.25
CA ARG A 203 2.71 -12.11 -7.73
C ARG A 203 1.26 -12.30 -8.16
N VAL A 204 1.06 -12.89 -9.34
CA VAL A 204 -0.27 -13.08 -9.95
C VAL A 204 -1.25 -13.78 -9.00
N THR A 205 -0.83 -14.87 -8.35
CA THR A 205 -1.69 -15.60 -7.39
C THR A 205 -2.08 -14.74 -6.18
N GLU A 206 -1.18 -13.91 -5.67
CA GLU A 206 -1.43 -13.02 -4.52
C GLU A 206 -2.41 -11.91 -4.92
N LEU A 207 -2.24 -11.33 -6.11
CA LEU A 207 -3.18 -10.36 -6.68
C LEU A 207 -4.57 -10.97 -6.92
N ARG A 208 -4.65 -12.15 -7.54
CA ARG A 208 -5.91 -12.86 -7.84
C ARG A 208 -6.70 -13.26 -6.60
N THR A 209 -6.03 -13.44 -5.47
CA THR A 209 -6.65 -13.81 -4.19
C THR A 209 -6.92 -12.62 -3.29
N GLY A 210 -6.65 -11.40 -3.77
CA GLY A 210 -6.94 -10.14 -3.07
C GLY A 210 -5.90 -9.71 -2.06
N HIS A 211 -4.67 -10.21 -2.12
CA HIS A 211 -3.59 -9.86 -1.20
C HIS A 211 -2.73 -8.69 -1.70
N CYS A 212 -3.12 -8.04 -2.79
CA CYS A 212 -2.42 -6.87 -3.34
C CYS A 212 -3.37 -5.71 -3.63
N VAL A 213 -2.92 -4.48 -3.41
CA VAL A 213 -3.63 -3.22 -3.71
C VAL A 213 -2.71 -2.30 -4.50
N LEU A 214 -3.15 -1.90 -5.69
CA LEU A 214 -2.43 -0.98 -6.58
C LEU A 214 -2.84 0.47 -6.28
N VAL A 215 -1.92 1.27 -5.77
CA VAL A 215 -2.12 2.72 -5.62
C VAL A 215 -1.65 3.48 -6.87
N PRO A 216 -2.12 4.71 -7.12
CA PRO A 216 -1.52 5.51 -8.18
C PRO A 216 -0.08 5.88 -7.80
N PRO A 217 0.85 5.88 -8.76
CA PRO A 217 2.21 6.33 -8.53
C PRO A 217 2.23 7.85 -8.26
N TYR A 218 3.05 8.24 -7.29
CA TYR A 218 3.25 9.62 -6.87
C TYR A 218 4.53 10.21 -7.48
N TYR A 219 4.36 11.34 -8.16
CA TYR A 219 5.44 12.16 -8.69
C TYR A 219 5.26 13.59 -8.21
N ALA A 220 6.22 14.08 -7.42
CA ALA A 220 6.16 15.42 -6.86
C ALA A 220 6.11 16.46 -8.00
N GLY A 221 5.13 17.36 -7.97
CA GLY A 221 4.96 18.42 -8.97
C GLY A 221 4.20 18.01 -10.23
N ALA A 222 3.70 16.77 -10.33
CA ALA A 222 2.81 16.38 -11.42
C ALA A 222 1.43 17.06 -11.28
N VAL A 223 0.90 17.57 -12.40
CA VAL A 223 -0.36 18.37 -12.46
C VAL A 223 -1.63 17.56 -12.10
N LYS A 224 -1.53 16.23 -12.01
CA LYS A 224 -2.65 15.33 -11.67
C LYS A 224 -2.77 15.11 -10.15
N CYS A 225 -3.13 16.15 -9.41
CA CYS A 225 -3.30 16.12 -7.94
C CYS A 225 -4.46 15.23 -7.42
N THR A 226 -5.35 14.70 -8.28
CA THR A 226 -6.48 13.86 -7.84
C THR A 226 -6.05 12.45 -7.39
N ALA A 227 -4.85 12.00 -7.76
CA ALA A 227 -4.29 10.72 -7.34
C ALA A 227 -3.84 10.70 -5.87
N ASP A 228 -3.65 11.86 -5.24
CA ASP A 228 -3.10 11.93 -3.89
C ASP A 228 -4.16 11.74 -2.79
N ASP A 229 -5.45 11.90 -3.14
CA ASP A 229 -6.56 11.68 -2.23
C ASP A 229 -6.71 10.20 -1.79
N CYS A 230 -6.02 9.25 -2.44
CA CYS A 230 -6.11 7.84 -2.03
C CYS A 230 -5.57 7.59 -0.62
N PHE A 231 -4.63 8.41 -0.13
CA PHE A 231 -4.12 8.36 1.26
C PHE A 231 -4.88 9.31 2.20
N ARG A 232 -5.89 10.04 1.72
CA ARG A 232 -6.64 10.96 2.56
C ARG A 232 -7.37 10.20 3.65
N VAL A 233 -7.30 10.74 4.86
CA VAL A 233 -8.08 10.29 6.02
C VAL A 233 -9.22 11.27 6.26
N PRO A 234 -10.41 10.83 6.69
CA PRO A 234 -11.45 11.75 7.13
C PRO A 234 -10.93 12.55 8.35
N PRO A 235 -11.27 13.85 8.46
CA PRO A 235 -10.89 14.63 9.64
C PRO A 235 -11.54 14.04 10.91
N ALA A 236 -10.73 13.78 11.94
CA ALA A 236 -11.15 13.18 13.20
C ALA A 236 -12.19 14.03 13.96
N GLU A 237 -12.20 15.34 13.75
CA GLU A 237 -13.06 16.29 14.49
C GLU A 237 -14.47 16.43 13.88
N ALA A 238 -14.66 16.12 12.59
CA ALA A 238 -15.92 16.42 11.92
C ALA A 238 -17.07 15.45 12.29
N LEU A 239 -16.78 14.23 12.74
CA LEU A 239 -17.84 13.25 12.99
C LEU A 239 -18.64 13.56 14.27
N TYR A 240 -17.98 14.08 15.31
CA TYR A 240 -18.65 14.49 16.54
C TYR A 240 -19.48 15.76 16.33
N ASP A 241 -18.97 16.74 15.57
CA ASP A 241 -19.69 17.98 15.26
C ASP A 241 -20.84 17.74 14.27
N VAL A 242 -20.69 16.84 13.29
CA VAL A 242 -21.77 16.46 12.36
C VAL A 242 -22.87 15.65 13.03
N ILE A 243 -22.54 14.82 14.03
CA ILE A 243 -23.54 14.09 14.84
C ILE A 243 -24.23 15.04 15.83
N ASN A 244 -23.51 15.96 16.47
CA ASN A 244 -24.10 16.90 17.43
C ASN A 244 -24.88 18.05 16.79
N MET A 245 -24.57 18.47 15.56
CA MET A 245 -25.40 19.44 14.83
C MET A 245 -26.79 18.90 14.48
N ASN A 246 -27.00 17.58 14.49
CA ASN A 246 -28.32 16.97 14.28
C ASN A 246 -29.14 16.82 15.59
N LEU A 247 -28.55 17.07 16.76
CA LEU A 247 -29.23 16.93 18.05
C LEU A 247 -29.66 18.28 18.64
N ASP A 248 -28.92 19.36 18.36
CA ASP A 248 -29.24 20.70 18.87
C ASP A 248 -29.99 21.53 17.81
N GLY A 249 -31.27 21.17 17.62
CA GLY A 249 -32.22 21.91 16.77
C GLY A 249 -32.57 23.32 17.30
N ARG A 250 -31.59 24.23 17.38
CA ARG A 250 -31.82 25.66 17.68
C ARG A 250 -30.91 26.59 16.87
N GLY A 251 -31.40 26.89 15.66
CA GLY A 251 -31.56 28.23 15.09
C GLY A 251 -30.39 29.24 15.10
N GLY A 252 -30.00 29.66 13.89
CA GLY A 252 -29.28 30.93 13.68
C GLY A 252 -28.66 31.02 12.29
N GLY A 253 -29.41 31.52 11.31
CA GLY A 253 -29.05 31.51 9.89
C GLY A 253 -27.87 32.41 9.48
N MET A 254 -27.18 32.04 8.41
CA MET A 254 -27.24 32.73 7.11
C MET A 254 -26.69 31.84 5.99
N SER A 255 -27.33 31.98 4.83
CA SER A 255 -27.38 31.11 3.66
C SER A 255 -26.20 31.24 2.68
N SER A 256 -25.81 30.12 2.07
CA SER A 256 -25.75 29.92 0.60
C SER A 256 -24.94 28.65 0.32
N GLY A 257 -25.43 27.54 -0.21
CA GLY A 257 -26.70 27.17 -0.80
C GLY A 257 -26.44 25.90 -1.61
N CYS A 258 -26.99 24.76 -1.18
CA CYS A 258 -27.44 23.68 -2.06
C CYS A 258 -28.23 22.69 -1.21
N THR A 259 -29.52 22.95 -1.08
CA THR A 259 -30.50 21.94 -0.68
C THR A 259 -30.88 21.15 -1.92
N THR A 260 -30.41 19.91 -2.01
CA THR A 260 -31.21 18.83 -2.58
C THR A 260 -30.99 17.58 -1.74
N HIS A 261 -32.07 17.13 -1.10
CA HIS A 261 -32.32 15.72 -0.94
C HIS A 261 -32.38 15.11 -2.35
N ASP A 262 -31.21 14.82 -2.92
CA ASP A 262 -31.08 13.96 -4.07
C ASP A 262 -30.19 12.80 -3.67
N ARG A 263 -30.64 11.62 -4.09
CA ARG A 263 -29.99 10.33 -3.90
C ARG A 263 -28.48 10.49 -4.07
N VAL A 264 -27.72 10.24 -2.99
CA VAL A 264 -26.29 9.97 -3.13
C VAL A 264 -26.21 8.75 -4.04
N ASP A 265 -25.86 9.01 -5.30
CA ASP A 265 -25.58 7.95 -6.25
C ASP A 265 -24.46 7.11 -5.64
N VAL A 266 -24.69 5.81 -5.50
CA VAL A 266 -23.75 4.87 -4.86
C VAL A 266 -22.42 4.82 -5.64
N ASN A 267 -22.39 5.44 -6.84
CA ASN A 267 -21.25 5.60 -7.72
C ASN A 267 -20.36 6.82 -7.41
N ASP A 268 -20.73 7.74 -6.51
CA ASP A 268 -19.96 8.97 -6.19
C ASP A 268 -19.12 8.87 -4.90
N VAL A 269 -19.09 7.72 -4.24
CA VAL A 269 -18.25 7.52 -3.05
C VAL A 269 -16.82 7.18 -3.48
N VAL A 270 -15.94 8.19 -3.48
CA VAL A 270 -14.50 7.98 -3.65
C VAL A 270 -14.00 7.04 -2.55
N VAL A 271 -13.72 5.79 -2.91
CA VAL A 271 -13.11 4.82 -2.00
C VAL A 271 -11.63 5.18 -1.84
N ARG A 272 -11.18 5.31 -0.59
CA ARG A 272 -9.79 5.61 -0.26
C ARG A 272 -9.08 4.33 0.18
N LEU A 273 -7.75 4.39 0.28
CA LEU A 273 -6.96 3.24 0.69
C LEU A 273 -7.38 2.76 2.09
N LEU A 274 -7.64 3.68 3.02
CA LEU A 274 -8.06 3.33 4.38
C LEU A 274 -9.33 2.47 4.39
N ASP A 275 -10.31 2.79 3.54
CA ASP A 275 -11.56 2.04 3.46
C ASP A 275 -11.28 0.58 3.04
N VAL A 276 -10.43 0.36 2.03
CA VAL A 276 -9.99 -0.98 1.59
C VAL A 276 -9.27 -1.75 2.69
N LEU A 277 -8.38 -1.08 3.44
CA LEU A 277 -7.65 -1.69 4.56
C LEU A 277 -8.58 -2.10 5.70
N GLU A 278 -9.60 -1.29 6.00
CA GLU A 278 -10.61 -1.61 7.02
C GLU A 278 -11.40 -2.88 6.64
N ALA A 279 -11.89 -3.00 5.40
CA ALA A 279 -12.59 -4.21 5.00
C ALA A 279 -11.70 -5.44 4.91
N PHE A 280 -10.41 -5.28 4.57
CA PHE A 280 -9.44 -6.36 4.65
C PHE A 280 -9.31 -6.88 6.09
N VAL A 281 -9.07 -5.97 7.05
CA VAL A 281 -8.96 -6.34 8.47
C VAL A 281 -10.26 -6.96 8.98
N HIS A 282 -11.42 -6.42 8.59
CA HIS A 282 -12.72 -6.97 8.93
C HIS A 282 -12.92 -8.39 8.35
N CYS A 283 -12.44 -8.65 7.12
CA CYS A 283 -12.46 -9.98 6.51
C CYS A 283 -11.63 -10.97 7.34
N CYS A 284 -10.40 -10.59 7.72
CA CYS A 284 -9.54 -11.40 8.58
C CYS A 284 -10.15 -11.65 9.96
N HIS A 285 -10.76 -10.62 10.57
CA HIS A 285 -11.48 -10.73 11.84
C HIS A 285 -12.61 -11.76 11.73
N SER A 286 -13.49 -11.61 10.72
CA SER A 286 -14.66 -12.46 10.53
C SER A 286 -14.30 -13.93 10.25
N HIS A 287 -13.14 -14.18 9.65
CA HIS A 287 -12.68 -15.52 9.27
C HIS A 287 -11.55 -16.06 10.15
N ARG A 288 -11.31 -15.44 11.32
CA ARG A 288 -10.21 -15.79 12.24
C ARG A 288 -10.14 -17.29 12.53
N SER A 289 -11.28 -17.94 12.79
CA SER A 289 -11.33 -19.38 13.09
C SER A 289 -10.88 -20.25 11.91
N ALA A 290 -11.30 -19.91 10.69
CA ALA A 290 -10.89 -20.61 9.47
C ALA A 290 -9.39 -20.41 9.19
N ILE A 291 -8.92 -19.18 9.32
CA ILE A 291 -7.49 -18.83 9.21
C ILE A 291 -6.66 -19.60 10.24
N GLY A 292 -7.12 -19.65 11.49
CA GLY A 292 -6.48 -20.41 12.57
C GLY A 292 -6.41 -21.90 12.27
N ALA A 293 -7.47 -22.49 11.71
CA ALA A 293 -7.51 -23.90 11.33
C ALA A 293 -6.48 -24.22 10.21
N MET A 294 -6.38 -23.37 9.19
CA MET A 294 -5.40 -23.55 8.11
C MET A 294 -3.95 -23.45 8.60
N HIS A 295 -3.66 -22.53 9.54
CA HIS A 295 -2.35 -22.46 10.18
C HIS A 295 -2.08 -23.67 11.10
N GLY A 296 -3.10 -24.14 11.84
CA GLY A 296 -3.01 -25.31 12.73
C GLY A 296 -2.78 -26.63 11.98
N SER A 297 -3.40 -26.80 10.81
CA SER A 297 -3.16 -27.96 9.94
C SER A 297 -1.74 -27.97 9.35
N SER A 298 -1.12 -26.81 9.15
CA SER A 298 0.29 -26.69 8.75
C SER A 298 1.26 -26.98 9.91
N ALA A 299 0.93 -26.50 11.12
CA ALA A 299 1.75 -26.73 12.33
C ALA A 299 1.78 -28.21 12.78
N ALA A 300 0.76 -29.01 12.45
CA ALA A 300 0.76 -30.46 12.70
C ALA A 300 1.83 -31.22 11.88
N MET A 301 2.38 -30.62 10.81
CA MET A 301 3.51 -31.16 10.04
C MET A 301 4.88 -30.64 10.51
N SER A 302 4.92 -29.69 11.45
CA SER A 302 6.15 -29.01 11.92
C SER A 302 6.34 -29.15 13.44
N ARG A 303 6.12 -30.35 13.99
CA ARG A 303 6.56 -30.65 15.37
C ARG A 303 8.00 -31.19 15.37
N ALA A 304 8.94 -30.26 15.19
CA ALA A 304 10.31 -30.34 15.70
C ALA A 304 10.97 -28.96 15.57
N ASP A 305 10.76 -28.08 16.54
CA ASP A 305 11.83 -27.58 17.42
C ASP A 305 11.42 -26.36 18.23
N LYS A 306 12.03 -26.26 19.41
CA LYS A 306 11.70 -25.35 20.50
C LYS A 306 12.14 -23.92 20.20
N GLN A 307 11.24 -22.98 20.45
CA GLN A 307 11.43 -21.77 21.27
C GLN A 307 12.77 -21.02 21.11
N ALA A 308 12.82 -20.02 20.24
CA ALA A 308 13.81 -18.93 20.26
C ALA A 308 13.15 -17.59 19.85
N PRO A 309 13.53 -16.45 20.48
CA PRO A 309 13.02 -15.13 20.13
C PRO A 309 13.66 -14.63 18.82
N CYS A 310 12.85 -13.97 17.98
CA CYS A 310 13.19 -13.18 16.78
C CYS A 310 14.65 -13.24 16.32
N ALA A 311 15.05 -14.37 15.71
CA ALA A 311 16.20 -14.43 14.85
C ALA A 311 15.73 -14.29 13.40
N ALA A 312 16.44 -13.46 12.63
CA ALA A 312 16.19 -13.17 11.23
C ALA A 312 15.84 -14.46 10.46
N TYR A 313 14.59 -14.57 10.01
CA TYR A 313 14.20 -15.60 9.06
C TYR A 313 14.95 -15.33 7.76
N GLN A 314 16.06 -16.03 7.55
CA GLN A 314 16.69 -16.18 6.24
C GLN A 314 15.86 -17.19 5.44
N SER A 315 14.64 -16.81 5.03
CA SER A 315 13.92 -17.60 4.02
C SER A 315 14.26 -17.03 2.64
N THR A 316 15.35 -17.54 2.07
CA THR A 316 15.56 -17.57 0.61
C THR A 316 14.78 -18.72 -0.03
N ALA A 317 13.87 -19.37 0.70
CA ALA A 317 13.09 -20.49 0.20
C ALA A 317 11.93 -19.97 -0.65
N MET A 318 11.90 -20.42 -1.90
CA MET A 318 10.74 -20.33 -2.79
C MET A 318 9.47 -20.75 -2.04
N PRO A 319 8.32 -20.09 -2.26
CA PRO A 319 7.08 -20.46 -1.60
C PRO A 319 6.75 -21.94 -1.87
N HIS A 320 6.54 -22.68 -0.79
CA HIS A 320 6.23 -24.11 -0.86
C HIS A 320 4.92 -24.30 -1.64
N PRO A 321 4.79 -25.28 -2.57
CA PRO A 321 3.58 -25.49 -3.39
C PRO A 321 2.26 -25.62 -2.60
N SER A 322 2.36 -25.97 -1.32
CA SER A 322 1.25 -26.02 -0.37
C SER A 322 0.66 -24.64 -0.01
N MET A 323 1.45 -23.57 -0.09
CA MET A 323 1.01 -22.22 0.27
C MET A 323 0.25 -21.52 -0.84
N ASP A 324 0.64 -21.68 -2.11
CA ASP A 324 -0.18 -21.18 -3.23
C ASP A 324 -1.56 -21.86 -3.24
N LYS A 325 -1.62 -23.16 -2.91
CA LYS A 325 -2.89 -23.88 -2.69
C LYS A 325 -3.69 -23.33 -1.52
N ALA A 326 -3.03 -22.96 -0.41
CA ALA A 326 -3.69 -22.34 0.74
C ALA A 326 -4.25 -20.95 0.39
N LEU A 327 -3.51 -20.12 -0.35
CA LEU A 327 -3.98 -18.82 -0.85
C LEU A 327 -5.19 -18.99 -1.77
N SER A 328 -5.14 -19.92 -2.72
CA SER A 328 -6.29 -20.22 -3.58
C SER A 328 -7.49 -20.76 -2.81
N SER A 329 -7.26 -21.43 -1.68
CA SER A 329 -8.34 -21.94 -0.81
C SER A 329 -8.91 -20.85 0.12
N PHE A 330 -8.16 -19.76 0.33
CA PHE A 330 -8.56 -18.60 1.12
C PHE A 330 -8.50 -17.34 0.27
N ASN A 331 -9.38 -17.28 -0.72
CA ASN A 331 -9.52 -16.10 -1.56
C ASN A 331 -10.32 -15.02 -0.82
N LEU A 332 -9.68 -13.87 -0.54
CA LEU A 332 -10.29 -12.78 0.22
C LEU A 332 -11.51 -12.19 -0.50
N PHE A 333 -11.49 -12.20 -1.85
CA PHE A 333 -12.63 -11.75 -2.63
C PHE A 333 -13.84 -12.66 -2.38
N ASP A 334 -13.66 -13.97 -2.29
CA ASP A 334 -14.72 -14.95 -2.02
C ASP A 334 -15.17 -14.92 -0.57
N CYS A 335 -14.25 -14.66 0.37
CA CYS A 335 -14.57 -14.57 1.79
C CYS A 335 -15.33 -13.30 2.18
N SER A 336 -15.15 -12.17 1.49
CA SER A 336 -15.78 -10.89 1.86
C SER A 336 -16.28 -10.10 0.66
N SER A 337 -17.60 -10.03 0.52
CA SER A 337 -18.26 -9.21 -0.50
C SER A 337 -18.02 -7.71 -0.29
N LEU A 338 -17.88 -7.26 0.96
CA LEU A 338 -17.52 -5.88 1.30
C LEU A 338 -16.11 -5.55 0.81
N TYR A 339 -15.14 -6.41 1.14
CA TYR A 339 -13.75 -6.22 0.72
C TYR A 339 -13.64 -6.21 -0.81
N ARG A 340 -14.26 -7.19 -1.49
CA ARG A 340 -14.31 -7.24 -2.96
C ARG A 340 -14.90 -5.96 -3.55
N ARG A 341 -16.01 -5.46 -3.00
CA ARG A 341 -16.67 -4.23 -3.49
C ARG A 341 -15.75 -3.01 -3.35
N GLN A 342 -15.16 -2.81 -2.18
CA GLN A 342 -14.26 -1.68 -1.95
C GLN A 342 -12.99 -1.79 -2.77
N TRP A 343 -12.41 -2.98 -2.89
CA TRP A 343 -11.25 -3.21 -3.75
C TRP A 343 -11.59 -2.88 -5.20
N ASN A 344 -12.71 -3.37 -5.74
CA ASN A 344 -13.13 -3.05 -7.11
C ASN A 344 -13.35 -1.55 -7.31
N ALA A 345 -14.06 -0.89 -6.39
CA ALA A 345 -14.32 0.54 -6.47
C ALA A 345 -13.04 1.39 -6.37
N PHE A 346 -12.09 1.02 -5.51
CA PHE A 346 -10.79 1.70 -5.39
C PHE A 346 -9.95 1.59 -6.67
N HIS A 347 -10.12 0.51 -7.43
CA HIS A 347 -9.37 0.23 -8.65
C HIS A 347 -10.15 0.52 -9.94
N ALA A 348 -11.37 1.08 -9.87
CA ALA A 348 -12.22 1.30 -11.04
C ALA A 348 -11.51 2.11 -12.15
N ASP A 349 -10.76 3.14 -11.77
CA ASP A 349 -10.00 3.99 -12.70
C ASP A 349 -8.65 3.39 -13.15
N ARG A 350 -8.34 2.15 -12.74
CA ARG A 350 -7.08 1.44 -13.02
C ARG A 350 -7.32 0.02 -13.54
N GLU A 351 -8.54 -0.29 -13.96
CA GLU A 351 -8.90 -1.63 -14.39
C GLU A 351 -7.99 -2.11 -15.53
N ASP A 352 -7.63 -1.22 -16.46
CA ASP A 352 -6.74 -1.51 -17.59
C ASP A 352 -5.36 -2.03 -17.19
N LEU A 353 -4.81 -1.56 -16.05
CA LEU A 353 -3.53 -2.01 -15.51
C LEU A 353 -3.60 -3.38 -14.84
N LEU A 354 -4.79 -3.81 -14.42
CA LEU A 354 -5.01 -5.04 -13.66
C LEU A 354 -5.69 -6.14 -14.49
N HIS A 355 -6.44 -5.77 -15.53
CA HIS A 355 -7.30 -6.67 -16.28
C HIS A 355 -6.55 -7.88 -16.85
N SER A 356 -5.35 -7.67 -17.40
CA SER A 356 -4.51 -8.74 -17.96
C SER A 356 -4.10 -9.81 -16.95
N TYR A 357 -4.15 -9.52 -15.65
CA TYR A 357 -3.84 -10.48 -14.60
C TYR A 357 -5.04 -11.36 -14.23
N PHE A 358 -6.26 -11.00 -14.63
CA PHE A 358 -7.49 -11.74 -14.30
C PHE A 358 -8.09 -12.48 -15.50
N ILE A 359 -7.54 -12.28 -16.71
CA ILE A 359 -7.89 -13.07 -17.89
C ILE A 359 -7.01 -14.32 -17.94
N ASP A 360 -7.64 -15.47 -18.16
CA ASP A 360 -6.97 -16.75 -18.43
C ASP A 360 -6.90 -17.05 -19.93
#